data_AF-A0A2D4WLI6-F1
#
_entry.id   AF-A0A2D4WLI6-F1
#
_cell.length_a   1.000
_cell.length_b   1.000
_cell.length_c   1.000
_cell.angle_alpha   90.00
_cell.angle_beta   90.00
_cell.angle_gamma   90.00
#
_symmetry.space_group_name_H-M   'P 1'
#
loop_
_entity.id
_entity.type
_entity.pdbx_description
1 polymer ?
#
loop_
_entity_poly.entity_id
_entity_poly.type
_entity_poly.pdbx_seq_one_letter_code
_entity_poly.pdbx_strand_id
1 'polypeptide(L)' 'MKAEIMRLGLGFGLFLALMFGGCSQDEPTDAERKRCFDRYILEHQEEYPVETLKKTAALKCYS' A
#
# COMPACT_ATOMS: atom_id res chain seq x y z
N MET A 1 4.21 48.41 5.21
CA MET A 1 3.54 47.27 4.54
C MET A 1 4.59 46.29 4.06
N LYS A 2 4.79 45.16 4.75
CA LYS A 2 5.51 43.95 4.27
C LYS A 2 5.66 42.96 5.43
N ALA A 3 4.56 42.36 5.87
CA ALA A 3 4.59 41.26 6.84
C ALA A 3 3.61 40.13 6.47
N GLU A 4 3.12 40.10 5.23
CA GLU A 4 2.01 39.21 4.85
C GLU A 4 2.36 38.23 3.72
N ILE A 5 3.63 38.17 3.29
CA ILE A 5 4.03 37.35 2.14
C ILE A 5 4.74 36.05 2.54
N MET A 6 5.23 35.91 3.78
CA MET A 6 5.95 34.70 4.21
C MET A 6 5.06 33.57 4.77
N ARG A 7 3.76 33.82 4.97
CA ARG A 7 2.86 32.85 5.59
C ARG A 7 2.03 32.02 4.60
N LEU A 8 2.19 32.27 3.30
CA LEU A 8 1.47 31.56 2.23
C LEU A 8 2.29 30.43 1.58
N GLY A 9 3.61 30.40 1.77
CA GLY A 9 4.48 29.37 1.17
C GLY A 9 4.50 28.03 1.92
N LEU A 10 4.36 28.06 3.24
CA LEU A 10 4.45 26.85 4.09
C LEU A 10 3.19 25.97 4.03
N GLY A 11 2.01 26.56 3.84
CA GLY A 11 0.76 25.82 3.72
C GLY A 11 0.63 25.10 2.37
N PHE A 12 1.01 25.78 1.28
CA PHE A 12 0.85 25.23 -0.07
C PHE A 12 1.78 24.03 -0.33
N GLY A 13 3.01 24.06 0.20
CA GLY A 13 3.95 22.93 0.10
C GLY A 13 3.49 21.69 0.88
N LEU A 14 2.89 21.88 2.05
CA LEU A 14 2.38 20.78 2.88
C LEU A 14 1.16 20.08 2.24
N PHE A 15 0.27 20.87 1.63
CA PHE A 15 -0.87 20.34 0.87
C PHE A 15 -0.43 19.58 -0.39
N LEU A 16 0.58 20.06 -1.12
CA LEU A 16 1.16 19.33 -2.26
C LEU A 16 1.87 18.03 -1.82
N ALA A 17 2.60 18.04 -0.70
CA ALA A 17 3.24 16.85 -0.17
C ALA A 17 2.23 15.80 0.34
N LEU A 18 1.10 16.23 0.91
CA LEU A 18 -0.01 15.32 1.30
C LEU A 18 -0.76 14.76 0.09
N MET A 19 -0.89 15.53 -1.00
CA MET A 19 -1.53 15.08 -2.24
C MET A 19 -0.63 14.15 -3.08
N PHE A 20 0.70 14.36 -3.07
CA PHE A 20 1.68 13.45 -3.69
C PHE A 20 2.13 12.30 -2.78
N GLY A 21 1.84 12.37 -1.48
CA GLY A 21 1.96 11.25 -0.54
C GLY A 21 0.77 10.28 -0.61
N GLY A 22 -0.17 10.50 -1.55
CA GLY A 22 -1.15 9.48 -1.93
C GLY A 22 -0.43 8.33 -2.59
N CYS A 23 -0.20 7.27 -1.81
CA CYS A 23 0.32 5.94 -2.20
C CYS A 23 0.83 5.85 -3.64
N SER A 24 2.09 6.23 -3.86
CA SER A 24 2.90 5.59 -4.89
C SER A 24 3.15 4.15 -4.43
N GLN A 25 2.08 3.37 -4.33
CA GLN A 25 2.16 1.93 -4.20
C GLN A 25 2.43 1.49 -5.63
N ASP A 26 3.72 1.52 -6.01
CA ASP A 26 4.18 0.82 -7.19
C ASP A 26 3.48 -0.53 -7.22
N GLU A 27 2.86 -0.87 -8.34
CA GLU A 27 2.18 -2.15 -8.46
C GLU A 27 3.15 -3.25 -8.02
N PRO A 28 2.77 -4.07 -7.02
CA PRO A 28 3.69 -5.04 -6.47
C PRO A 28 4.17 -5.95 -7.59
N THR A 29 5.47 -6.16 -7.69
CA THR A 29 6.04 -7.06 -8.69
C THR A 29 5.49 -8.46 -8.51
N ASP A 30 5.50 -9.30 -9.55
CA ASP A 30 5.08 -10.71 -9.42
C ASP A 30 5.84 -11.46 -8.32
N ALA A 31 7.10 -11.09 -8.08
CA ALA A 31 7.90 -11.65 -7.00
C ALA A 31 7.32 -11.30 -5.62
N GLU A 32 6.85 -10.06 -5.43
CA GLU A 32 6.22 -9.61 -4.18
C GLU A 32 4.83 -10.22 -4.00
N ARG A 33 4.05 -10.31 -5.07
CA ARG A 33 2.75 -11.01 -5.07
C ARG A 33 2.89 -12.48 -4.70
N LYS A 34 3.90 -13.16 -5.24
CA LYS A 34 4.22 -14.55 -4.87
C LYS A 34 4.63 -14.67 -3.40
N ARG A 35 5.47 -13.78 -2.88
CA ARG A 35 5.83 -13.77 -1.45
C ARG A 35 4.61 -13.56 -0.55
N CYS A 36 3.71 -12.66 -0.93
CA CYS A 36 2.44 -12.44 -0.22
C CYS A 36 1.62 -13.74 -0.19
N PHE A 37 1.50 -14.41 -1.33
CA PHE A 37 0.75 -15.66 -1.46
C PHE A 37 1.31 -16.77 -0.55
N ASP A 38 2.63 -17.01 -0.63
CA ASP A 38 3.28 -18.08 0.13
C ASP A 38 3.19 -17.81 1.65
N ARG A 39 3.36 -16.55 2.07
CA ARG A 39 3.20 -16.14 3.48
C ARG A 39 1.77 -16.35 3.97
N TYR A 40 0.76 -15.96 3.17
CA TYR A 40 -0.64 -16.08 3.57
C TYR A 40 -1.05 -17.54 3.83
N ILE A 41 -0.57 -18.46 3.00
CA ILE A 41 -0.80 -19.89 3.20
C ILE A 41 -0.13 -20.37 4.50
N LEU A 42 1.14 -20.04 4.71
CA LEU A 42 1.86 -20.46 5.92
C LEU A 42 1.20 -19.97 7.21
N GLU A 43 0.68 -18.75 7.21
CA GLU A 43 0.04 -18.15 8.39
C GLU A 43 -1.31 -18.81 8.74
N HIS A 44 -2.05 -19.32 7.75
CA HIS A 44 -3.44 -19.75 7.95
C HIS A 44 -3.66 -21.26 7.67
N GLN A 45 -2.63 -22.00 7.24
CA GLN A 45 -2.74 -23.43 6.90
C GLN A 45 -3.12 -24.32 8.10
N GLU A 46 -2.89 -23.84 9.33
CA GLU A 46 -3.34 -24.55 10.55
C GLU A 46 -4.85 -24.38 10.79
N GLU A 47 -5.43 -23.29 10.29
CA GLU A 47 -6.85 -22.95 10.49
C GLU A 47 -7.75 -23.45 9.35
N TYR A 48 -7.25 -23.44 8.12
CA TYR A 48 -8.03 -23.78 6.94
C TYR A 48 -7.27 -24.68 5.97
N PRO A 49 -7.99 -25.52 5.19
CA PRO A 49 -7.38 -26.27 4.10
C PRO A 49 -6.68 -25.35 3.12
N VAL A 50 -5.48 -25.76 2.67
CA VAL A 50 -4.65 -24.99 1.74
C VAL A 50 -5.43 -24.62 0.45
N GLU A 51 -6.29 -25.50 -0.05
CA GLU A 51 -7.11 -25.22 -1.24
C GLU A 51 -8.08 -24.04 -1.07
N THR A 52 -8.60 -23.83 0.15
CA THR A 52 -9.42 -22.67 0.48
C THR A 52 -8.56 -21.41 0.55
N LEU A 53 -7.39 -21.52 1.19
CA LEU A 53 -6.45 -20.40 1.35
C LEU A 53 -5.89 -19.91 0.02
N LYS A 54 -5.60 -20.80 -0.93
CA LYS A 54 -5.12 -20.44 -2.28
C LYS A 54 -6.05 -19.45 -2.97
N LYS A 55 -7.37 -19.65 -2.88
CA LYS A 55 -8.38 -18.76 -3.50
C LYS A 55 -8.37 -17.38 -2.85
N THR A 56 -8.34 -17.34 -1.51
CA THR A 56 -8.30 -16.09 -0.75
C THR A 56 -6.96 -15.34 -0.93
N ALA A 57 -5.84 -16.07 -0.95
CA ALA A 57 -4.51 -15.53 -1.20
C ALA A 57 -4.40 -14.93 -2.60
N ALA A 58 -4.94 -15.61 -3.62
CA ALA A 58 -4.99 -15.07 -4.97
C ALA A 58 -5.76 -13.74 -5.02
N LEU A 59 -6.93 -13.68 -4.38
CA LEU A 59 -7.75 -12.47 -4.30
C LEU A 59 -7.09 -11.33 -3.52
N LYS A 60 -6.25 -11.62 -2.52
CA LYS A 60 -5.60 -10.59 -1.70
C LYS A 60 -4.25 -10.12 -2.25
N CYS A 61 -3.52 -11.02 -2.91
CA CYS A 61 -2.13 -10.77 -3.30
C CYS A 61 -1.96 -10.49 -4.80
N TYR A 62 -2.97 -10.75 -5.64
CA TYR A 62 -2.95 -10.51 -7.09
C TYR A 62 -4.12 -9.61 -7.56
N SER A 63 -4.71 -8.82 -6.66
CA SER A 63 -5.76 -7.83 -6.97
C SER A 63 -5.21 -6.48 -7.38
#